data_AF-A0A6B1FC77-F1
#
_entry.id   AF-A0A6B1FC77-F1
#
_cell.length_a   1.000
_cell.length_b   1.000
_cell.length_c   1.000
_cell.angle_alpha   90.00
_cell.angle_beta   90.00
_cell.angle_gamma   90.00
#
_symmetry.space_group_name_H-M   'P 1'
#
loop_
_entity.id
_entity.type
_entity.pdbx_description
1 polymer ?
#
loop_
_entity_poly.entity_id
_entity_poly.type
_entity_poly.pdbx_seq_one_letter_code
_entity_poly.pdbx_strand_id
1 'polypeptide(L)'
;LSRYRQSLPSVQVRDRTLQQSTVHSAKGREADYVVVLDLKDERRGFPSQFEDDPLLDLVAPPMEAHEFAEERRLFYVALTRARHGVYLIADPLRPSPFVTELLEHSGTDLRLVGDVAVSPREMVRCPRCEGGRLIQARRGQSLRCSLAPHCDYFASRCACGAGHILVGDDFGVRCTNAGCHAAPEHCPRCYSGVLVERHGPYGPFWGCSRFGADPSCDFTRDRRADPRAARRTRGQVIP
;
A
#
# COMPACT_ATOMS: atom_id res chain seq x y z
N LEU A 1 -20.32 -1.99 15.96
CA LEU A 1 -20.39 -0.69 16.68
C LEU A 1 -19.71 -0.65 18.05
N SER A 2 -19.51 -1.76 18.77
CA SER A 2 -18.87 -1.71 20.11
C SER A 2 -17.45 -1.15 20.12
N ARG A 3 -16.73 -1.20 18.99
CA ARG A 3 -15.35 -0.68 18.85
C ARG A 3 -15.24 0.86 18.75
N TYR A 4 -16.20 1.53 18.10
CA TYR A 4 -16.14 2.98 17.86
C TYR A 4 -16.89 3.84 18.87
N ARG A 5 -17.84 3.24 19.60
CA ARG A 5 -18.61 3.94 20.64
C ARG A 5 -17.73 4.60 21.71
N GLN A 6 -16.50 4.09 21.88
CA GLN A 6 -15.53 4.59 22.86
C GLN A 6 -14.35 5.37 22.25
N SER A 7 -14.19 5.37 20.92
CA SER A 7 -12.98 5.90 20.25
C SER A 7 -13.28 7.03 19.26
N LEU A 8 -14.53 7.21 18.82
CA LEU A 8 -14.95 8.41 18.12
C LEU A 8 -15.36 9.46 19.15
N PRO A 9 -14.74 10.65 19.15
CA PRO A 9 -15.01 11.64 20.15
C PRO A 9 -16.46 12.16 19.99
N SER A 10 -17.18 12.28 21.10
CA SER A 10 -18.50 12.92 21.14
C SER A 10 -18.33 14.43 21.05
N VAL A 11 -17.86 14.92 19.90
CA VAL A 11 -17.61 16.35 19.69
C VAL A 11 -18.85 16.98 19.09
N GLN A 12 -19.38 18.00 19.76
CA GLN A 12 -20.23 18.98 19.08
C GLN A 12 -19.33 19.98 18.36
N VAL A 13 -19.32 19.89 17.03
CA VAL A 13 -18.60 20.83 16.19
C VAL A 13 -19.60 21.88 15.73
N ARG A 14 -19.55 23.09 16.31
CA ARG A 14 -20.21 24.32 15.85
C ARG A 14 -21.63 24.09 15.27
N ASP A 15 -22.59 23.89 16.17
CA ASP A 15 -24.03 23.72 15.88
C ASP A 15 -24.41 22.50 15.00
N ARG A 16 -23.48 21.57 14.77
CA ARG A 16 -23.76 20.31 14.05
C ARG A 16 -23.78 19.12 15.00
N THR A 17 -24.83 18.30 14.85
CA THR A 17 -24.98 17.06 15.63
C THR A 17 -24.31 15.91 14.89
N LEU A 18 -23.30 15.29 15.51
CA LEU A 18 -22.70 14.06 15.01
C LEU A 18 -23.47 12.86 15.57
N GLN A 19 -24.07 12.05 14.70
CA GLN A 19 -24.77 10.81 15.09
C GLN A 19 -23.96 9.58 14.66
N GLN A 20 -23.83 8.61 15.56
CA GLN A 20 -23.10 7.37 15.31
C GLN A 20 -24.07 6.18 15.30
N SER A 21 -24.00 5.35 14.27
CA SER A 21 -24.89 4.19 14.08
C SER A 21 -24.20 3.09 13.24
N THR A 22 -24.64 1.83 13.37
CA THR A 22 -24.33 0.84 12.31
C THR A 22 -25.18 1.15 11.10
N VAL A 23 -24.73 0.73 9.92
CA VAL A 23 -25.53 0.80 8.69
C VAL A 23 -26.90 0.14 8.88
N HIS A 24 -26.96 -1.03 9.53
CA HIS A 24 -28.22 -1.70 9.86
C HIS A 24 -29.17 -0.82 10.70
N SER A 25 -28.65 -0.20 11.76
CA SER A 25 -29.47 0.64 12.67
C SER A 25 -29.87 1.99 12.07
N ALA A 26 -29.20 2.41 10.99
CA ALA A 26 -29.47 3.66 10.28
C ALA A 26 -30.54 3.51 9.19
N LYS A 27 -31.07 2.30 8.97
CA LYS A 27 -32.10 2.04 7.95
C LYS A 27 -33.31 2.95 8.20
N GLY A 28 -33.74 3.66 7.15
CA GLY A 28 -34.86 4.61 7.22
C GLY A 28 -34.51 6.01 7.77
N ARG A 29 -33.24 6.28 8.09
CA ARG A 29 -32.75 7.62 8.47
C ARG A 29 -31.90 8.20 7.35
N GLU A 30 -31.98 9.51 7.18
CA GLU A 30 -31.16 10.27 6.23
C GLU A 30 -30.31 11.30 6.97
N ALA A 31 -29.21 11.69 6.34
CA ALA A 31 -28.34 12.76 6.82
C ALA A 31 -27.86 13.62 5.65
N ASP A 32 -27.51 14.88 5.92
CA ASP A 32 -26.93 15.74 4.88
C ASP A 32 -25.61 15.16 4.36
N TYR A 33 -24.81 14.62 5.28
CA TYR A 33 -23.53 13.98 4.98
C TYR A 33 -23.42 12.64 5.71
N VAL A 34 -22.87 11.64 5.04
CA VAL A 34 -22.56 10.33 5.63
C VAL A 34 -21.06 10.11 5.60
N VAL A 35 -20.50 9.66 6.72
CA VAL A 35 -19.10 9.24 6.81
C VAL A 35 -19.08 7.74 7.10
N VAL A 36 -18.60 6.94 6.16
CA VAL A 36 -18.45 5.49 6.30
C VAL A 36 -17.02 5.19 6.73
N LEU A 37 -16.88 4.46 7.83
CA LEU A 37 -15.60 4.07 8.42
C LEU A 37 -15.35 2.57 8.19
N ASP A 38 -14.13 2.13 8.48
CA ASP A 38 -13.74 0.72 8.43
C ASP A 38 -13.85 0.04 7.05
N LEU A 39 -13.69 0.83 5.98
CA LEU A 39 -13.61 0.29 4.62
C LEU A 39 -12.22 -0.31 4.35
N LYS A 40 -12.02 -1.50 4.90
CA LYS A 40 -10.78 -2.27 4.80
C LYS A 40 -11.07 -3.76 4.67
N ASP A 41 -10.19 -4.45 3.96
CA ASP A 41 -10.26 -5.90 3.76
C ASP A 41 -9.70 -6.64 4.98
N GLU A 42 -10.57 -6.90 5.96
CA GLU A 42 -10.27 -7.70 7.15
C GLU A 42 -11.52 -8.33 7.75
N ARG A 43 -11.38 -9.35 8.61
CA ARG A 43 -12.52 -10.08 9.20
C ARG A 43 -13.62 -9.21 9.81
N ARG A 44 -13.27 -8.06 10.39
CA ARG A 44 -14.22 -7.10 11.00
C ARG A 44 -14.36 -5.79 10.21
N GLY A 45 -13.80 -5.74 9.00
CA GLY A 45 -13.92 -4.61 8.11
C GLY A 45 -15.30 -4.54 7.49
N PHE A 46 -15.44 -3.69 6.49
CA PHE A 46 -16.65 -3.61 5.67
C PHE A 46 -16.27 -3.85 4.20
N PRO A 47 -16.69 -4.98 3.57
CA PRO A 47 -17.61 -6.01 4.06
C PRO A 47 -17.10 -6.81 5.27
N SER A 48 -18.03 -7.22 6.13
CA SER A 48 -17.76 -8.23 7.17
C SER A 48 -17.47 -9.59 6.53
N GLN A 49 -16.45 -10.30 7.03
CA GLN A 49 -16.11 -11.67 6.60
C GLN A 49 -16.37 -12.68 7.73
N PHE A 50 -17.16 -12.30 8.74
CA PHE A 50 -17.67 -13.27 9.69
C PHE A 50 -18.71 -14.13 8.98
N GLU A 51 -18.49 -15.44 9.01
CA GLU A 51 -19.50 -16.41 8.62
C GLU A 51 -20.57 -16.48 9.70
N ASP A 52 -21.83 -16.55 9.26
CA ASP A 52 -22.97 -16.78 10.15
C ASP A 52 -22.98 -18.23 10.66
N ASP A 53 -23.83 -18.49 11.65
CA ASP A 53 -23.98 -19.84 12.18
C ASP A 53 -24.53 -20.78 11.09
N PRO A 54 -23.95 -21.96 10.86
CA PRO A 54 -24.43 -22.92 9.85
C PRO A 54 -25.90 -23.32 10.01
N LEU A 55 -26.49 -23.16 11.21
CA LEU A 55 -27.92 -23.39 11.43
C LEU A 55 -28.81 -22.35 10.75
N LEU A 56 -28.30 -21.13 10.53
CA LEU A 56 -29.03 -20.07 9.84
C LEU A 56 -29.15 -20.36 8.34
N ASP A 57 -28.25 -21.17 7.77
CA ASP A 57 -28.31 -21.61 6.36
C ASP A 57 -29.59 -22.39 6.04
N LEU A 58 -30.16 -23.08 7.04
CA LEU A 58 -31.40 -23.86 6.88
C LEU A 58 -32.62 -22.98 6.54
N VAL A 59 -32.57 -21.71 6.90
CA VAL A 59 -33.64 -20.72 6.68
C VAL A 59 -33.17 -19.54 5.83
N ALA A 60 -31.91 -19.55 5.38
CA ALA A 60 -31.35 -18.50 4.57
C ALA A 60 -31.99 -18.51 3.18
N PRO A 61 -32.20 -17.33 2.57
CA PRO A 61 -32.53 -17.26 1.16
C PRO A 61 -31.40 -17.89 0.32
N PRO A 62 -31.71 -18.35 -0.91
CA PRO A 62 -30.71 -18.94 -1.79
C PRO A 62 -29.55 -17.98 -2.02
N MET A 63 -28.33 -18.52 -1.97
CA MET A 63 -27.08 -17.77 -2.06
C MET A 63 -27.04 -16.94 -3.35
N GLU A 64 -26.88 -15.63 -3.20
CA GLU A 64 -26.75 -14.72 -4.34
C GLU A 64 -25.39 -14.91 -5.03
N ALA A 65 -25.34 -14.76 -6.36
CA ALA A 65 -24.13 -15.00 -7.15
C ALA A 65 -23.00 -13.97 -6.87
N HIS A 66 -23.29 -12.87 -6.19
CA HIS A 66 -22.33 -11.80 -5.92
C HIS A 66 -21.67 -12.01 -4.56
N GLU A 67 -20.34 -11.99 -4.54
CA GLU A 67 -19.53 -12.06 -3.31
C GLU A 67 -19.96 -10.97 -2.33
N PHE A 68 -20.18 -11.29 -1.05
CA PHE A 68 -20.67 -10.33 -0.04
C PHE A 68 -22.01 -9.63 -0.38
N ALA A 69 -22.95 -10.32 -1.04
CA ALA A 69 -24.21 -9.72 -1.51
C ALA A 69 -24.98 -8.92 -0.43
N GLU A 70 -25.14 -9.46 0.77
CA GLU A 70 -25.83 -8.76 1.85
C GLU A 70 -25.10 -7.47 2.28
N GLU A 71 -23.78 -7.56 2.46
CA GLU A 71 -22.93 -6.42 2.81
C GLU A 71 -22.91 -5.37 1.69
N ARG A 72 -23.00 -5.76 0.41
CA ARG A 72 -23.14 -4.84 -0.73
C ARG A 72 -24.45 -4.05 -0.65
N ARG A 73 -25.57 -4.71 -0.30
CA ARG A 73 -26.86 -4.03 -0.10
C ARG A 73 -26.77 -3.02 1.03
N LEU A 74 -26.07 -3.35 2.12
CA LEU A 74 -25.81 -2.40 3.20
C LEU A 74 -24.94 -1.23 2.73
N PHE A 75 -23.90 -1.50 1.95
CA PHE A 75 -23.02 -0.45 1.43
C PHE A 75 -23.81 0.52 0.56
N TYR A 76 -24.64 0.01 -0.35
CA TYR A 76 -25.56 0.84 -1.14
C TYR A 76 -26.52 1.66 -0.27
N VAL A 77 -27.09 1.08 0.79
CA VAL A 77 -27.92 1.82 1.75
C VAL A 77 -27.13 2.97 2.36
N ALA A 78 -25.90 2.73 2.83
CA ALA A 78 -25.05 3.75 3.43
C ALA A 78 -24.75 4.90 2.45
N LEU A 79 -24.43 4.58 1.19
CA LEU A 79 -24.17 5.58 0.14
C LEU A 79 -25.41 6.42 -0.16
N THR A 80 -26.59 5.79 -0.24
CA THR A 80 -27.84 6.46 -0.61
C THR A 80 -28.54 7.19 0.54
N ARG A 81 -28.03 7.11 1.78
CA ARG A 81 -28.58 7.87 2.92
C ARG A 81 -28.12 9.33 2.98
N ALA A 82 -27.09 9.71 2.22
CA ALA A 82 -26.58 11.07 2.19
C ALA A 82 -27.35 11.93 1.19
N ARG A 83 -27.76 13.14 1.61
CA ARG A 83 -28.43 14.12 0.72
C ARG A 83 -27.44 14.94 -0.10
N HIS A 84 -26.28 15.28 0.46
CA HIS A 84 -25.29 16.15 -0.20
C HIS A 84 -23.99 15.44 -0.53
N GLY A 85 -23.51 14.53 0.32
CA GLY A 85 -22.25 13.83 0.02
C GLY A 85 -21.89 12.73 0.99
N VAL A 86 -21.09 11.79 0.48
CA VAL A 86 -20.58 10.64 1.24
C VAL A 86 -19.06 10.74 1.31
N TYR A 87 -18.51 10.53 2.50
CA TYR A 87 -17.08 10.40 2.73
C TYR A 87 -16.77 8.96 3.11
N LEU A 88 -15.86 8.35 2.37
CA LEU A 88 -15.43 6.97 2.58
C LEU A 88 -14.03 6.97 3.17
N ILE A 89 -13.89 6.50 4.41
CA ILE A 89 -12.59 6.38 5.07
C ILE A 89 -12.11 4.93 4.95
N ALA A 90 -11.10 4.73 4.11
CA ALA A 90 -10.52 3.43 3.80
C ALA A 90 -9.07 3.34 4.28
N ASP A 91 -8.63 2.12 4.60
CA ASP A 91 -7.21 1.84 4.81
C ASP A 91 -6.52 1.73 3.44
N PRO A 92 -5.57 2.62 3.08
CA PRO A 92 -4.91 2.55 1.78
C PRO A 92 -4.09 1.26 1.60
N LEU A 93 -3.63 0.64 2.69
CA LEU A 93 -2.81 -0.59 2.65
C LEU A 93 -3.63 -1.84 2.34
N ARG A 94 -4.88 -1.84 2.77
CA ARG A 94 -5.82 -2.96 2.68
C ARG A 94 -7.21 -2.39 2.46
N PRO A 95 -7.47 -1.74 1.31
CA PRO A 95 -8.76 -1.11 1.06
C PRO A 95 -9.86 -2.18 1.02
N SER A 96 -11.08 -1.79 1.39
CA SER A 96 -12.24 -2.64 1.15
C SER A 96 -12.34 -3.02 -0.34
N PRO A 97 -12.75 -4.26 -0.68
CA PRO A 97 -13.10 -4.62 -2.05
C PRO A 97 -14.12 -3.64 -2.66
N PHE A 98 -15.09 -3.14 -1.89
CA PHE A 98 -16.07 -2.16 -2.38
C PHE A 98 -15.43 -0.83 -2.78
N VAL A 99 -14.42 -0.37 -2.04
CA VAL A 99 -13.67 0.84 -2.40
C VAL A 99 -12.81 0.59 -3.64
N THR A 100 -12.20 -0.59 -3.73
CA THR A 100 -11.40 -0.98 -4.90
C THR A 100 -12.26 -0.99 -6.16
N GLU A 101 -13.43 -1.61 -6.12
CA GLU A 101 -14.41 -1.63 -7.21
C GLU A 101 -14.88 -0.23 -7.60
N LEU A 102 -15.20 0.62 -6.61
CA LEU A 102 -15.61 2.00 -6.86
C LEU A 102 -14.56 2.82 -7.61
N LEU A 103 -13.28 2.60 -7.29
CA LEU A 103 -12.19 3.23 -8.02
C LEU A 103 -12.07 2.66 -9.44
N GLU A 104 -12.44 1.39 -9.68
CA GLU A 104 -12.21 0.66 -10.95
C GLU A 104 -13.23 1.04 -12.00
N HIS A 105 -14.44 1.35 -11.58
CA HIS A 105 -15.50 1.79 -12.46
C HIS A 105 -15.29 3.25 -12.88
N SER A 106 -14.93 3.44 -14.15
CA SER A 106 -14.87 4.76 -14.79
C SER A 106 -16.28 5.36 -14.89
N GLY A 107 -16.57 6.39 -14.08
CA GLY A 107 -17.85 7.10 -14.10
C GLY A 107 -18.35 7.59 -12.73
N THR A 108 -17.66 7.27 -11.64
CA THR A 108 -17.97 7.78 -10.31
C THR A 108 -17.28 9.14 -10.10
N ASP A 109 -18.02 10.15 -9.62
CA ASP A 109 -17.46 11.44 -9.20
C ASP A 109 -16.78 11.29 -7.84
N LEU A 110 -15.69 10.50 -7.81
CA LEU A 110 -14.91 10.22 -6.61
C LEU A 110 -13.73 11.19 -6.51
N ARG A 111 -13.82 12.07 -5.52
CA ARG A 111 -12.68 12.87 -5.09
C ARG A 111 -11.89 12.13 -4.02
N LEU A 112 -10.67 11.72 -4.38
CA LEU A 112 -9.71 11.20 -3.41
C LEU A 112 -9.14 12.35 -2.56
N VAL A 113 -9.24 12.21 -1.23
CA VAL A 113 -8.72 13.17 -0.25
C VAL A 113 -7.80 12.44 0.73
N GLY A 114 -6.52 12.79 0.72
CA GLY A 114 -5.47 12.18 1.56
C GLY A 114 -4.08 12.52 1.02
N ASP A 115 -3.03 12.10 1.72
CA ASP A 115 -1.65 12.28 1.25
C ASP A 115 -1.47 11.56 -0.09
N VAL A 116 -1.46 12.37 -1.14
CA VAL A 116 -1.37 12.02 -2.54
C VAL A 116 -0.01 11.35 -2.80
N ALA A 117 0.03 10.03 -2.83
CA ALA A 117 1.14 9.32 -3.49
C ALA A 117 0.79 7.92 -3.99
N VAL A 118 -0.32 7.31 -3.58
CA VAL A 118 -0.65 6.00 -4.12
C VAL A 118 -2.15 5.73 -3.99
N SER A 119 -2.86 5.70 -5.12
CA SER A 119 -4.09 4.90 -5.14
C SER A 119 -3.73 3.47 -4.71
N PRO A 120 -4.60 2.71 -4.01
CA PRO A 120 -4.28 1.32 -3.68
C PRO A 120 -3.89 0.45 -4.90
N ARG A 121 -4.29 0.88 -6.12
CA ARG A 121 -3.85 0.32 -7.40
C ARG A 121 -2.37 0.49 -7.69
N GLU A 122 -1.81 1.65 -7.38
CA GLU A 122 -0.43 2.00 -7.70
C GLU A 122 0.54 1.50 -6.62
N MET A 123 0.01 0.96 -5.51
CA MET A 123 0.83 0.43 -4.42
C MET A 123 1.49 -0.86 -4.87
N VAL A 124 2.79 -0.76 -5.14
CA VAL A 124 3.63 -1.89 -5.50
C VAL A 124 3.54 -2.97 -4.41
N ARG A 125 3.16 -4.19 -4.79
CA ARG A 125 3.23 -5.38 -3.92
C ARG A 125 4.66 -5.60 -3.47
N CYS A 126 4.83 -5.93 -2.19
CA CYS A 126 6.14 -6.28 -1.66
C CYS A 126 6.64 -7.56 -2.35
N PRO A 127 7.77 -7.53 -3.08
CA PRO A 127 8.26 -8.70 -3.81
C PRO A 127 8.88 -9.77 -2.90
N ARG A 128 9.07 -9.49 -1.60
CA ARG A 128 9.58 -10.47 -0.63
C ARG A 128 8.48 -11.30 0.03
N CYS A 129 7.36 -10.67 0.40
CA CYS A 129 6.31 -11.35 1.15
C CYS A 129 4.97 -11.46 0.42
N GLU A 130 4.81 -10.77 -0.71
CA GLU A 130 3.63 -10.72 -1.59
C GLU A 130 2.32 -10.21 -0.98
N GLY A 131 2.09 -10.42 0.32
CA GLY A 131 0.95 -9.92 1.08
C GLY A 131 1.09 -8.47 1.52
N GLY A 132 2.32 -7.94 1.59
CA GLY A 132 2.58 -6.54 1.93
C GLY A 132 2.49 -5.60 0.73
N ARG A 133 2.31 -4.30 1.01
CA ARG A 133 2.43 -3.20 0.04
C ARG A 133 3.64 -2.33 0.40
N LEU A 134 4.28 -1.73 -0.58
CA LEU A 134 5.37 -0.78 -0.34
C LEU A 134 4.81 0.61 -0.02
N ILE A 135 5.22 1.14 1.14
CA ILE A 135 4.87 2.48 1.62
C ILE A 135 6.10 3.30 1.91
N GLN A 136 5.96 4.62 1.90
CA GLN A 136 7.05 5.52 2.23
C GLN A 136 7.59 5.24 3.65
N ALA A 137 8.91 5.12 3.76
CA ALA A 137 9.58 5.02 5.05
C ALA A 137 9.44 6.35 5.81
N ARG A 138 9.38 6.30 7.15
CA ARG A 138 9.23 7.51 7.99
C ARG A 138 10.37 8.52 7.82
N ARG A 139 11.53 8.06 7.35
CA ARG A 139 12.74 8.87 7.14
C ARG A 139 13.31 8.57 5.77
N GLY A 140 13.57 9.61 5.00
CA GLY A 140 14.16 9.52 3.67
C GLY A 140 13.14 9.26 2.56
N GLN A 141 13.67 8.92 1.39
CA GLN A 141 12.91 8.72 0.15
C GLN A 141 12.91 7.24 -0.26
N SER A 142 12.94 6.33 0.72
CA SER A 142 12.84 4.90 0.50
C SER A 142 11.43 4.40 0.77
N LEU A 143 11.11 3.24 0.20
CA LEU A 143 9.91 2.49 0.55
C LEU A 143 10.26 1.35 1.50
N ARG A 144 9.30 0.98 2.34
CA ARG A 144 9.34 -0.19 3.22
C ARG A 144 8.07 -1.01 3.06
N CYS A 145 8.13 -2.28 3.42
CA CYS A 145 6.93 -3.11 3.52
C CYS A 145 5.97 -2.60 4.60
N SER A 146 4.68 -2.62 4.30
CA SER A 146 3.60 -2.29 5.23
C SER A 146 3.49 -3.28 6.40
N LEU A 147 3.94 -4.51 6.21
CA LEU A 147 3.92 -5.57 7.23
C LEU A 147 5.15 -5.57 8.16
N ALA A 148 6.00 -4.54 8.10
CA ALA A 148 7.08 -4.38 9.07
C ALA A 148 6.51 -4.38 10.51
N PRO A 149 7.15 -5.06 11.49
CA PRO A 149 8.49 -5.67 11.41
C PRO A 149 8.53 -7.09 10.84
N HIS A 150 7.38 -7.74 10.57
CA HIS A 150 7.33 -9.12 10.07
C HIS A 150 7.94 -9.29 8.68
N CYS A 151 7.98 -8.20 7.90
CA CYS A 151 8.73 -8.11 6.65
C CYS A 151 9.56 -6.82 6.64
N ASP A 152 10.88 -6.96 6.64
CA ASP A 152 11.91 -5.90 6.63
C ASP A 152 12.36 -5.54 5.20
N TYR A 153 11.55 -5.89 4.20
CA TYR A 153 11.82 -5.48 2.83
C TYR A 153 11.81 -3.96 2.70
N PHE A 154 12.81 -3.43 2.00
CA PHE A 154 12.89 -2.01 1.66
C PHE A 154 13.36 -1.84 0.22
N ALA A 155 12.93 -0.74 -0.38
CA ALA A 155 13.35 -0.31 -1.71
C ALA A 155 13.99 1.08 -1.62
N SER A 156 15.26 1.18 -1.97
CA SER A 156 15.96 2.47 -2.06
C SER A 156 15.44 3.29 -3.24
N ARG A 157 15.54 4.62 -3.15
CA ARG A 157 15.32 5.48 -4.32
C ARG A 157 16.32 5.11 -5.41
N CYS A 158 15.83 5.00 -6.64
CA CYS A 158 16.66 4.75 -7.80
C CYS A 158 17.46 6.00 -8.17
N ALA A 159 18.67 5.81 -8.72
CA ALA A 159 19.51 6.90 -9.21
C ALA A 159 18.85 7.73 -10.32
N CYS A 160 17.83 7.22 -11.01
CA CYS A 160 17.05 8.01 -11.97
C CYS A 160 16.21 9.13 -11.32
N GLY A 161 16.08 9.14 -9.99
CA GLY A 161 15.36 10.17 -9.26
C GLY A 161 13.83 10.06 -9.32
N ALA A 162 13.26 9.25 -10.20
CA ALA A 162 11.80 9.16 -10.41
C ALA A 162 11.16 7.83 -9.97
N GLY A 163 11.94 6.91 -9.37
CA GLY A 163 11.43 5.61 -8.93
C GLY A 163 12.24 4.98 -7.83
N HIS A 164 11.91 3.74 -7.47
CA HIS A 164 12.56 2.96 -6.43
C HIS A 164 13.08 1.64 -7.01
N ILE A 165 14.17 1.13 -6.45
CA ILE A 165 14.78 -0.14 -6.85
C ILE A 165 14.07 -1.27 -6.14
N LEU A 166 13.43 -2.15 -6.91
CA LEU A 166 12.85 -3.39 -6.46
C LEU A 166 13.83 -4.54 -6.67
N VAL A 167 13.93 -5.39 -5.67
CA VAL A 167 14.68 -6.65 -5.69
C VAL A 167 13.65 -7.75 -5.45
N GLY A 168 13.48 -8.62 -6.45
CA GLY A 168 12.63 -9.81 -6.33
C GLY A 168 13.32 -11.01 -6.95
N ASP A 169 13.00 -12.20 -6.47
CA ASP A 169 13.64 -13.43 -6.93
C ASP A 169 13.26 -13.74 -8.39
N ASP A 170 12.02 -13.45 -8.80
CA ASP A 170 11.52 -13.76 -10.15
C ASP A 170 11.97 -12.80 -11.25
N PHE A 171 12.17 -11.52 -10.91
CA PHE A 171 12.47 -10.46 -11.89
C PHE A 171 13.82 -9.77 -11.66
N GLY A 172 14.59 -10.24 -10.67
CA GLY A 172 15.88 -9.68 -10.31
C GLY A 172 15.78 -8.24 -9.80
N VAL A 173 16.51 -7.31 -10.42
CA VAL A 173 16.53 -5.89 -10.06
C VAL A 173 15.78 -5.08 -11.11
N ARG A 174 14.81 -4.27 -10.69
CA ARG A 174 14.14 -3.31 -11.58
C ARG A 174 13.79 -2.00 -10.89
N CYS A 175 13.64 -0.94 -11.66
CA CYS A 175 13.07 0.32 -11.16
C CYS A 175 11.55 0.30 -11.25
N THR A 176 10.85 0.96 -10.33
CA THR A 176 9.40 1.21 -10.46
C THR A 176 9.07 2.19 -11.58
N ASN A 177 10.02 3.01 -12.02
CA ASN A 177 9.84 3.89 -13.17
C ASN A 177 10.07 3.09 -14.47
N ALA A 178 9.01 2.93 -15.27
CA ALA A 178 9.06 2.18 -16.54
C ALA A 178 10.06 2.74 -17.56
N GLY A 179 10.32 4.05 -17.55
CA GLY A 179 11.31 4.69 -18.42
C GLY A 179 12.76 4.57 -17.92
N CYS A 180 13.00 3.89 -16.80
CA CYS A 180 14.33 3.75 -16.22
C CYS A 180 14.99 2.44 -16.67
N HIS A 181 16.15 2.56 -17.32
CA HIS A 181 16.98 1.42 -17.74
C HIS A 181 18.16 1.15 -16.78
N ALA A 182 18.09 1.65 -15.54
CA ALA A 182 19.10 1.33 -14.54
C ALA A 182 19.04 -0.16 -14.21
N ALA A 183 20.19 -0.85 -14.31
CA ALA A 183 20.35 -2.26 -13.95
C ALA A 183 21.41 -2.40 -12.84
N PRO A 184 21.10 -2.02 -11.58
CA PRO A 184 21.98 -2.26 -10.45
C PRO A 184 22.26 -3.76 -10.30
N GLU A 185 23.46 -4.11 -9.87
CA GLU A 185 23.81 -5.48 -9.52
C GLU A 185 23.26 -5.83 -8.14
N HIS A 186 22.73 -7.05 -7.99
CA HIS A 186 22.37 -7.59 -6.68
C HIS A 186 23.58 -7.68 -5.77
N CYS A 187 23.37 -7.47 -4.47
CA CYS A 187 24.38 -7.77 -3.48
C CYS A 187 24.61 -9.29 -3.44
N PRO A 188 25.81 -9.80 -3.74
CA PRO A 188 26.08 -11.24 -3.80
C PRO A 188 26.08 -11.92 -2.43
N ARG A 189 26.01 -11.14 -1.33
CA ARG A 189 25.98 -11.68 0.04
C ARG A 189 24.57 -11.90 0.55
N CYS A 190 23.69 -10.90 0.45
CA CYS A 190 22.35 -10.97 1.02
C CYS A 190 21.24 -11.19 -0.01
N TYR A 191 21.54 -11.06 -1.31
CA TYR A 191 20.60 -11.16 -2.45
C TYR A 191 19.36 -10.25 -2.38
N SER A 192 19.22 -9.47 -1.31
CA SER A 192 18.07 -8.63 -1.00
C SER A 192 18.37 -7.14 -1.19
N GLY A 193 19.66 -6.80 -1.32
CA GLY A 193 20.16 -5.46 -1.58
C GLY A 193 20.75 -5.36 -2.97
N VAL A 194 21.10 -4.14 -3.35
CA VAL A 194 21.86 -3.86 -4.57
C VAL A 194 23.18 -3.19 -4.23
N LEU A 195 24.16 -3.30 -5.11
CA LEU A 195 25.41 -2.56 -4.99
C LEU A 195 25.16 -1.09 -5.33
N VAL A 196 25.51 -0.23 -4.38
CA VAL A 196 25.48 1.23 -4.52
C VAL A 196 26.88 1.79 -4.32
N GLU A 197 27.20 2.83 -5.07
CA GLU A 197 28.48 3.51 -4.93
C GLU A 197 28.48 4.34 -3.64
N ARG A 198 29.52 4.17 -2.83
CA ARG A 198 29.74 4.89 -1.58
C ARG A 198 31.14 5.48 -1.57
N HIS A 199 31.37 6.49 -0.75
CA HIS A 199 32.66 7.15 -0.59
C HIS A 199 33.23 6.88 0.79
N GLY A 200 34.50 6.48 0.85
CA GLY A 200 35.24 6.24 2.08
C GLY A 200 36.63 6.87 2.03
N PRO A 201 37.45 6.67 3.08
CA PRO A 201 38.79 7.26 3.19
C PRO A 201 39.73 6.92 2.03
N TYR A 202 39.53 5.75 1.41
CA TYR A 202 40.36 5.24 0.31
C TYR A 202 39.75 5.50 -1.09
N GLY A 203 38.68 6.30 -1.17
CA GLY A 203 37.98 6.61 -2.42
C GLY A 203 36.63 5.90 -2.56
N PRO A 204 36.04 5.90 -3.79
CA PRO A 204 34.74 5.30 -4.05
C PRO A 204 34.81 3.77 -4.09
N PHE A 205 33.80 3.12 -3.49
CA PHE A 205 33.67 1.66 -3.44
C PHE A 205 32.21 1.23 -3.65
N TRP A 206 31.99 -0.02 -4.04
CA TRP A 206 30.66 -0.62 -4.07
C TRP A 206 30.31 -1.18 -2.70
N GLY A 207 29.16 -0.80 -2.15
CA GLY A 207 28.64 -1.36 -0.90
C GLY A 207 27.18 -1.77 -1.03
N CYS A 208 26.73 -2.70 -0.19
CA CYS A 208 25.32 -3.06 -0.15
C CYS A 208 24.43 -1.87 0.22
N SER A 209 23.31 -1.70 -0.49
CA SER A 209 22.27 -0.72 -0.13
C SER A 209 21.67 -0.98 1.26
N ARG A 210 21.72 -2.24 1.74
CA ARG A 210 21.26 -2.66 3.07
C ARG A 210 22.35 -2.63 4.15
N PHE A 211 23.57 -2.16 3.84
CA PHE A 211 24.66 -2.11 4.81
C PHE A 211 24.22 -1.35 6.08
N GLY A 212 24.30 -2.02 7.23
CA GLY A 212 23.88 -1.52 8.54
C GLY A 212 22.38 -1.66 8.87
N ALA A 213 21.51 -1.81 7.87
CA ALA A 213 20.09 -2.13 8.07
C ALA A 213 19.87 -3.65 8.20
N ASP A 214 20.69 -4.43 7.51
CA ASP A 214 20.78 -5.87 7.65
C ASP A 214 22.11 -6.21 8.36
N PRO A 215 22.08 -6.61 9.64
CA PRO A 215 23.28 -6.96 10.40
C PRO A 215 24.09 -8.10 9.77
N SER A 216 23.45 -8.93 8.94
CA SER A 216 24.10 -10.05 8.27
C SER A 216 24.85 -9.65 7.00
N CYS A 217 24.74 -8.39 6.54
CA CYS A 217 25.29 -7.95 5.26
C CYS A 217 26.27 -6.77 5.38
N ASP A 218 27.57 -7.07 5.37
CA ASP A 218 28.68 -6.11 5.36
C ASP A 218 29.37 -5.97 3.99
N PHE A 219 28.78 -6.57 2.94
CA PHE A 219 29.46 -6.71 1.64
C PHE A 219 29.89 -5.36 1.06
N THR A 220 31.18 -5.28 0.75
CA THR A 220 31.81 -4.20 0.00
C THR A 220 32.77 -4.78 -1.05
N ARG A 221 32.96 -4.05 -2.15
CA ARG A 221 33.85 -4.42 -3.25
C ARG A 221 34.55 -3.15 -3.76
N ASP A 222 35.84 -3.25 -4.05
CA ASP A 222 36.56 -2.15 -4.69
C ASP A 222 35.96 -1.85 -6.08
N ARG A 223 35.70 -0.58 -6.36
CA ARG A 223 35.20 -0.12 -7.65
C ARG A 223 36.22 -0.34 -8.78
N ARG A 224 37.52 -0.30 -8.49
CA ARG A 224 38.60 -0.51 -9.48
C ARG A 224 38.73 -1.96 -9.93
N ALA A 225 38.32 -2.90 -9.09
CA ALA A 225 38.30 -4.32 -9.40
C ALA A 225 37.06 -4.75 -10.22
N ASP A 226 36.16 -3.82 -10.56
CA ASP A 226 34.93 -4.12 -11.29
C ASP A 226 35.14 -4.11 -12.83
N PRO A 227 35.01 -5.24 -13.53
CA PRO A 227 35.20 -5.31 -14.97
C PRO A 227 34.21 -4.46 -15.77
N ARG A 228 33.06 -4.05 -15.20
CA ARG A 228 32.09 -3.15 -15.85
C ARG A 228 32.49 -1.68 -15.78
N ALA A 229 33.24 -1.27 -14.75
CA ALA A 229 33.72 0.10 -14.60
C ALA A 229 34.77 0.46 -15.68
N ALA A 230 35.59 -0.51 -16.09
CA ALA A 230 36.58 -0.37 -17.16
C ALA A 230 35.97 -0.18 -18.56
N ARG A 231 34.71 -0.59 -18.78
CA ARG A 231 34.01 -0.42 -20.07
C ARG A 231 33.43 0.97 -20.27
N ARG A 232 33.03 1.67 -19.19
CA ARG A 232 32.45 3.03 -19.29
C ARG A 232 33.48 4.11 -19.62
N THR A 233 34.75 3.90 -19.27
CA THR A 233 35.82 4.88 -19.55
C THR A 233 36.38 4.81 -20.97
N ARG A 234 36.03 3.78 -21.77
CA ARG A 234 36.49 3.62 -23.17
C ARG A 234 35.47 4.07 -24.23
N GLY A 235 34.32 4.64 -23.83
CA GLY A 235 33.19 4.92 -24.73
C GLY A 235 32.82 6.40 -24.94
N GLN A 236 33.67 7.35 -24.52
CA GLN A 236 33.42 8.79 -24.74
C GLN A 236 34.70 9.49 -25.18
N VAL A 237 35.11 9.22 -26.42
CA VAL A 237 35.86 10.18 -27.24
C VAL A 237 35.04 10.32 -28.51
N ILE A 238 34.23 11.36 -28.55
CA ILE A 238 33.54 11.81 -29.76
C ILE A 238 34.55 12.72 -30.49
N PRO A 239 34.86 12.49 -31.78
CA PRO A 239 35.46 13.52 -32.63
C PRO A 239 34.43 14.61 -32.98
#